data_AF-A0A924XFM0-F1
#
_entry.id   AF-A0A924XFM0-F1
#
_cell.length_a   1.000
_cell.length_b   1.000
_cell.length_c   1.000
_cell.angle_alpha   90.00
_cell.angle_beta   90.00
_cell.angle_gamma   90.00
#
_symmetry.space_group_name_H-M   'P 1'
#
loop_
_entity.id
_entity.type
_entity.pdbx_description
1 polymer ?
#
loop_
_entity_poly.entity_id
_entity_poly.type
_entity_poly.pdbx_seq_one_letter_code
_entity_poly.pdbx_strand_id
1 'polypeptide(L)'
;MIRYSVFVGLVLAASPVMGTRVLGIGLPDLVKRAELVADVEVLKDSSSSFWVDGRIFTRRTALVRATWKGFSSVKTVNIVTRGGVVGRIGQRVDGEAVLDEGARGVAFLIYVPSLDGYRVVALAQGFVPLGDGDTALAHELEVSVRSYGR
;
A
#
# COMPACT_ATOMS: atom_id res chain seq x y z
N MET A 1 -26.47 61.66 -32.62
CA MET A 1 -27.01 60.40 -32.05
C MET A 1 -25.84 59.46 -31.82
N ILE A 2 -25.50 59.19 -30.55
CA ILE A 2 -24.28 58.51 -30.10
C ILE A 2 -24.57 57.00 -29.97
N ARG A 3 -23.85 56.15 -30.70
CA ARG A 3 -23.99 54.68 -30.64
C ARG A 3 -22.97 54.13 -29.65
N TYR A 4 -23.43 53.67 -28.50
CA TYR A 4 -22.59 53.02 -27.48
C TYR A 4 -22.19 51.62 -27.95
N SER A 5 -20.87 51.38 -28.04
CA SER A 5 -20.29 50.06 -28.27
C SER A 5 -20.25 49.30 -26.94
N VAL A 6 -20.89 48.14 -26.86
CA VAL A 6 -20.89 47.27 -25.69
C VAL A 6 -19.66 46.35 -25.76
N PHE A 7 -18.68 46.57 -24.89
CA PHE A 7 -17.58 45.63 -24.66
C PHE A 7 -18.05 44.55 -23.68
N VAL A 8 -18.19 43.31 -24.15
CA VAL A 8 -18.45 42.14 -23.29
C VAL A 8 -17.10 41.59 -22.83
N GLY A 9 -16.77 41.81 -21.55
CA GLY A 9 -15.58 41.26 -20.91
C GLY A 9 -15.78 39.80 -20.53
N LEU A 10 -14.96 38.90 -21.08
CA LEU A 10 -14.88 37.49 -20.71
C LEU A 10 -14.23 37.35 -19.33
N VAL A 11 -15.05 37.14 -18.29
CA VAL A 11 -14.56 36.81 -16.94
C VAL A 11 -14.17 35.33 -16.92
N LEU A 12 -12.87 35.05 -17.01
CA LEU A 12 -12.30 33.72 -16.78
C LEU A 12 -12.40 33.39 -15.28
N ALA A 13 -13.43 32.62 -14.90
CA ALA A 13 -13.56 32.06 -13.56
C ALA A 13 -12.47 30.99 -13.34
N ALA A 14 -11.41 31.36 -12.63
CA ALA A 14 -10.41 30.40 -12.15
C ALA A 14 -11.05 29.46 -11.13
N SER A 15 -11.42 28.24 -11.56
CA SER A 15 -11.88 27.20 -10.63
C SER A 15 -10.67 26.70 -9.83
N PRO A 16 -10.73 26.65 -8.48
CA PRO A 16 -9.65 26.08 -7.69
C PRO A 16 -9.55 24.59 -8.00
N VAL A 17 -8.47 24.18 -8.65
CA VAL A 17 -8.17 22.76 -8.85
C VAL A 17 -7.80 22.20 -7.47
N MET A 18 -8.71 21.42 -6.87
CA MET A 18 -8.45 20.68 -5.64
C MET A 18 -7.56 19.48 -5.97
N GLY A 19 -6.28 19.74 -6.21
CA GLY A 19 -5.28 18.69 -6.37
C GLY A 19 -4.95 18.05 -5.04
N THR A 20 -5.21 16.76 -4.88
CA THR A 20 -4.75 15.98 -3.73
C THR A 20 -3.22 16.01 -3.69
N ARG A 21 -2.65 16.70 -2.69
CA ARG A 21 -1.20 16.68 -2.44
C ARG A 21 -0.86 15.45 -1.62
N VAL A 22 -0.08 14.54 -2.20
CA VAL A 22 0.56 13.45 -1.46
C VAL A 22 1.84 13.99 -0.82
N LEU A 23 1.87 14.11 0.50
CA LEU A 23 3.12 14.37 1.22
C LEU A 23 3.94 13.09 1.20
N GLY A 24 5.13 13.16 0.60
CA GLY A 24 6.10 12.08 0.63
C GLY A 24 6.52 11.81 2.07
N ILE A 25 6.44 10.55 2.50
CA ILE A 25 6.96 10.14 3.79
C ILE A 25 8.37 9.60 3.61
N GLY A 26 9.33 10.05 4.43
CA GLY A 26 10.69 9.53 4.38
C GLY A 26 10.77 8.11 4.92
N LEU A 27 11.77 7.34 4.48
CA LEU A 27 12.06 6.01 5.01
C LEU A 27 12.20 5.99 6.55
N PRO A 28 12.89 6.95 7.21
CA PRO A 28 12.95 6.99 8.67
C PRO A 28 11.57 7.09 9.33
N ASP A 29 10.66 7.87 8.74
CA ASP A 29 9.30 8.03 9.26
C ASP A 29 8.44 6.78 9.05
N LEU A 30 8.60 6.09 7.91
CA LEU A 30 7.97 4.78 7.67
C LEU A 30 8.40 3.76 8.72
N VAL A 31 9.72 3.62 8.92
CA VAL A 31 10.29 2.70 9.91
C VAL A 31 9.79 3.07 11.30
N LYS A 32 9.75 4.36 11.66
CA LYS A 32 9.29 4.80 12.99
C LYS A 32 7.83 4.44 13.26
N ARG A 33 6.95 4.61 12.26
CA ARG A 33 5.50 4.35 12.38
C ARG A 33 5.14 2.87 12.26
N ALA A 34 5.94 2.08 11.56
CA ALA A 34 5.71 0.65 11.41
C ALA A 34 5.99 -0.09 12.72
N GLU A 35 5.10 -1.00 13.10
CA GLU A 35 5.31 -1.96 14.17
C GLU A 35 6.05 -3.20 13.66
N LEU A 36 5.79 -3.57 12.40
CA LEU A 36 6.41 -4.68 11.69
C LEU A 36 6.96 -4.18 10.34
N VAL A 37 8.21 -4.51 10.03
CA VAL A 37 8.79 -4.33 8.69
C VAL A 37 9.26 -5.68 8.22
N ALA A 38 8.77 -6.14 7.07
CA ALA A 38 9.02 -7.49 6.60
C ALA A 38 9.06 -7.60 5.07
N ASP A 39 9.85 -8.54 4.57
CA ASP A 39 9.73 -9.08 3.21
C ASP A 39 8.54 -10.02 3.18
N VAL A 40 7.54 -9.65 2.39
CA VAL A 40 6.26 -10.35 2.31
C VAL A 40 5.94 -10.76 0.88
N GLU A 41 5.28 -11.90 0.74
CA GLU A 41 4.71 -12.38 -0.51
C GLU A 41 3.22 -12.67 -0.32
N VAL A 42 2.37 -12.03 -1.11
CA VAL A 42 0.91 -12.23 -1.04
C VAL A 42 0.56 -13.61 -1.57
N LEU A 43 -0.08 -14.42 -0.75
CA LEU A 43 -0.49 -15.77 -1.13
C LEU A 43 -1.64 -15.72 -2.13
N LYS A 44 -1.63 -16.66 -3.09
CA LYS A 44 -2.72 -16.87 -4.03
C LYS A 44 -4.01 -17.26 -3.30
N ASP A 45 -5.16 -16.87 -3.87
CA ASP A 45 -6.50 -17.20 -3.37
C ASP A 45 -6.75 -16.79 -1.90
N SER A 46 -5.98 -15.84 -1.37
CA SER A 46 -6.06 -15.39 0.03
C SER A 46 -6.91 -14.14 0.26
N SER A 47 -7.53 -13.64 -0.82
CA SER A 47 -8.28 -12.38 -0.80
C SER A 47 -9.71 -12.56 -0.31
N SER A 48 -10.11 -11.77 0.67
CA SER A 48 -11.49 -11.72 1.17
C SER A 48 -11.91 -10.28 1.49
N SER A 49 -13.02 -9.82 0.91
CA SER A 49 -13.59 -8.49 1.12
C SER A 49 -14.74 -8.52 2.12
N PHE A 50 -14.81 -7.54 3.01
CA PHE A 50 -15.83 -7.45 4.06
C PHE A 50 -16.18 -6.00 4.42
N TRP A 51 -17.34 -5.82 5.05
CA TRP A 51 -17.82 -4.52 5.53
C TRP A 51 -17.38 -4.26 6.96
N VAL A 52 -16.92 -3.04 7.22
CA VAL A 52 -16.73 -2.50 8.58
C VAL A 52 -17.16 -1.04 8.56
N ASP A 53 -18.11 -0.69 9.43
CA ASP A 53 -18.61 0.68 9.62
C ASP A 53 -18.95 1.40 8.30
N GLY A 54 -19.64 0.71 7.40
CA GLY A 54 -20.06 1.25 6.10
C GLY A 54 -18.93 1.45 5.09
N ARG A 55 -17.77 0.84 5.30
CA ARG A 55 -16.64 0.82 4.36
C ARG A 55 -16.25 -0.61 4.01
N ILE A 56 -15.85 -0.82 2.77
CA ILE A 56 -15.29 -2.11 2.33
C ILE A 56 -13.79 -2.15 2.64
N PHE A 57 -13.35 -3.28 3.18
CA PHE A 57 -11.96 -3.64 3.36
C PHE A 57 -11.68 -4.98 2.68
N THR A 58 -10.46 -5.15 2.18
CA THR A 58 -9.96 -6.42 1.63
C THR A 58 -8.81 -6.92 2.48
N ARG A 59 -8.96 -8.11 3.04
CA ARG A 59 -7.90 -8.86 3.72
C ARG A 59 -7.21 -9.79 2.73
N ARG A 60 -5.88 -9.84 2.79
CA ARG A 60 -5.05 -10.81 2.09
C ARG A 60 -4.06 -11.43 3.07
N THR A 61 -3.72 -12.69 2.87
CA THR A 61 -2.70 -13.35 3.69
C THR A 61 -1.37 -13.30 2.94
N ALA A 62 -0.33 -12.84 3.62
CA ALA A 62 1.01 -12.78 3.08
C ALA A 62 1.96 -13.66 3.88
N LEU A 63 2.83 -14.40 3.19
CA LEU A 63 3.96 -15.11 3.77
C LEU A 63 5.03 -14.10 4.18
N VAL A 64 5.51 -14.19 5.41
CA VAL A 64 6.66 -13.43 5.92
C VAL A 64 7.92 -14.24 5.65
N ARG A 65 8.75 -13.75 4.72
CA ARG A 65 10.04 -14.39 4.35
C ARG A 65 11.16 -13.96 5.28
N ALA A 66 11.21 -12.67 5.61
CA ALA A 66 12.17 -12.11 6.54
C ALA A 66 11.52 -10.96 7.32
N THR A 67 11.88 -10.84 8.60
CA THR A 67 11.46 -9.74 9.47
C THR A 67 12.66 -8.83 9.73
N TRP A 68 12.50 -7.55 9.41
CA TRP A 68 13.56 -6.53 9.59
C TRP A 68 13.30 -5.63 10.80
N LYS A 69 12.03 -5.46 11.19
CA LYS A 69 11.64 -4.78 12.43
C LYS A 69 10.41 -5.46 13.03
N GLY A 70 10.34 -5.49 14.36
CA GLY A 70 9.21 -6.06 15.08
C GLY A 70 9.35 -7.57 15.23
N PHE A 71 8.30 -8.20 15.73
CA PHE A 71 8.26 -9.65 15.91
C PHE A 71 6.99 -10.22 15.29
N SER A 72 7.16 -11.26 14.49
CA SER A 72 6.08 -12.10 14.02
C SER A 72 6.40 -13.53 14.46
N SER A 73 5.65 -14.07 15.42
CA SER A 73 5.74 -15.49 15.80
C SER A 73 5.23 -16.42 14.70
N VAL A 74 4.48 -15.87 13.76
CA VAL A 74 3.80 -16.60 12.69
C VAL A 74 4.49 -16.36 11.35
N LYS A 75 4.49 -17.39 10.50
CA LYS A 75 5.05 -17.33 9.14
C LYS A 75 4.17 -16.52 8.19
N THR A 76 2.94 -16.19 8.57
CA THR A 76 1.97 -15.50 7.72
C THR A 76 1.30 -14.39 8.49
N VAL A 77 1.02 -13.28 7.81
CA VAL A 77 0.30 -12.13 8.36
C VAL A 77 -0.89 -11.78 7.48
N ASN A 78 -1.97 -11.32 8.11
CA ASN A 78 -3.11 -10.76 7.39
C ASN A 78 -2.85 -9.28 7.14
N ILE A 79 -2.83 -8.87 5.87
CA ILE A 79 -2.72 -7.47 5.46
C ILE A 79 -4.08 -7.00 4.96
N VAL A 80 -4.57 -5.91 5.54
CA VAL A 80 -5.88 -5.33 5.27
C VAL A 80 -5.70 -4.02 4.52
N THR A 81 -6.38 -3.91 3.39
CA THR A 81 -6.40 -2.72 2.53
C THR A 81 -7.82 -2.16 2.48
N ARG A 82 -7.96 -0.85 2.31
CA ARG A 82 -9.27 -0.23 2.10
C ARG A 82 -9.74 -0.41 0.67
N GLY A 83 -11.04 -0.59 0.50
CA GLY A 83 -11.65 -0.94 -0.77
C GLY A 83 -11.73 -2.45 -0.97
N GLY A 84 -12.25 -2.85 -2.12
CA GLY A 84 -12.58 -4.24 -2.43
C GLY A 84 -13.95 -4.35 -3.08
N VAL A 85 -14.45 -5.58 -3.17
CA VAL A 85 -15.75 -5.88 -3.76
C VAL A 85 -16.52 -6.83 -2.85
N VAL A 86 -17.71 -6.44 -2.42
CA VAL A 86 -18.63 -7.31 -1.67
C VAL A 86 -19.91 -7.46 -2.48
N GLY A 87 -20.15 -8.67 -2.99
CA GLY A 87 -21.28 -8.96 -3.89
C GLY A 87 -21.19 -8.13 -5.17
N ARG A 88 -22.09 -7.16 -5.34
CA ARG A 88 -22.14 -6.28 -6.52
C ARG A 88 -21.58 -4.88 -6.26
N ILE A 89 -21.14 -4.59 -5.04
CA ILE A 89 -20.66 -3.26 -4.63
C ILE A 89 -19.13 -3.28 -4.61
N GLY A 90 -18.53 -2.43 -5.43
CA GLY A 90 -17.09 -2.18 -5.43
C GLY A 90 -16.76 -0.83 -4.81
N GLN A 91 -15.69 -0.79 -4.01
CA GLN A 91 -15.14 0.45 -3.47
C GLN A 91 -13.64 0.50 -3.81
N ARG A 92 -13.20 1.61 -4.39
CA ARG A 92 -11.79 1.91 -4.63
C ARG A 92 -11.36 3.06 -3.74
N VAL A 93 -10.16 2.96 -3.17
CA VAL A 93 -9.54 4.04 -2.40
C VAL A 93 -8.24 4.43 -3.07
N ASP A 94 -8.17 5.67 -3.56
CA ASP A 94 -7.00 6.16 -4.26
C ASP A 94 -5.78 6.23 -3.34
N GLY A 95 -4.65 5.79 -3.86
CA GLY A 95 -3.37 5.74 -3.16
C GLY A 95 -3.21 4.60 -2.17
N GLU A 96 -4.24 3.75 -1.93
CA GLU A 96 -4.08 2.54 -1.11
C GLU A 96 -3.09 1.56 -1.76
N ALA A 97 -2.34 0.83 -0.94
CA ALA A 97 -1.39 -0.16 -1.43
C ALA A 97 -2.10 -1.25 -2.25
N VAL A 98 -1.57 -1.51 -3.44
CA VAL A 98 -2.02 -2.60 -4.30
C VAL A 98 -1.21 -3.84 -3.95
N LEU A 99 -1.91 -4.87 -3.49
CA LEU A 99 -1.33 -6.13 -3.04
C LEU A 99 -1.95 -7.25 -3.88
N ASP A 100 -1.55 -7.33 -5.14
CA ASP A 100 -2.04 -8.38 -6.03
C ASP A 100 -1.54 -9.75 -5.58
N GLU A 101 -2.23 -10.80 -5.99
CA GLU A 101 -1.81 -12.17 -5.66
C GLU A 101 -0.44 -12.48 -6.25
N GLY A 102 0.46 -13.07 -5.44
CA GLY A 102 1.85 -13.30 -5.81
C GLY A 102 2.73 -12.05 -5.75
N ALA A 103 2.20 -10.86 -5.45
CA ALA A 103 3.02 -9.68 -5.27
C ALA A 103 4.00 -9.88 -4.11
N ARG A 104 5.28 -9.62 -4.38
CA ARG A 104 6.35 -9.63 -3.39
C ARG A 104 6.87 -8.22 -3.14
N GLY A 105 7.17 -7.91 -1.89
CA GLY A 105 7.70 -6.60 -1.55
C GLY A 105 8.05 -6.46 -0.08
N VAL A 106 8.69 -5.35 0.24
CA VAL A 106 8.92 -4.93 1.61
C VAL A 106 7.70 -4.15 2.09
N ALA A 107 7.05 -4.65 3.14
CA ALA A 107 5.89 -4.01 3.73
C ALA A 107 6.22 -3.37 5.09
N PHE A 108 5.80 -2.12 5.25
CA PHE A 108 5.79 -1.37 6.50
C PHE A 108 4.39 -1.45 7.09
N LEU A 109 4.25 -2.17 8.19
CA LEU A 109 2.97 -2.64 8.70
C LEU A 109 2.69 -2.11 10.11
N ILE A 110 1.43 -1.77 10.37
CA ILE A 110 0.91 -1.42 11.69
C ILE A 110 -0.30 -2.30 12.00
N TYR A 111 -0.37 -2.88 13.20
CA TYR A 111 -1.47 -3.74 13.58
C TYR A 111 -2.73 -2.91 13.87
N VAL A 112 -3.88 -3.38 13.38
CA VAL A 112 -5.17 -2.73 13.60
C VAL A 112 -6.11 -3.73 14.29
N PRO A 113 -6.27 -3.65 15.62
CA PRO A 113 -7.06 -4.60 16.38
C PRO A 113 -8.51 -4.74 15.89
N SER A 114 -9.14 -3.64 15.47
CA SER A 114 -10.53 -3.66 14.98
C SER A 114 -10.72 -4.40 13.65
N LEU A 115 -9.65 -4.65 12.90
CA LEU A 115 -9.67 -5.37 11.62
C LEU A 115 -9.01 -6.75 11.71
N ASP A 116 -8.47 -7.11 12.89
CA ASP A 116 -7.72 -8.34 13.12
C ASP A 116 -6.65 -8.57 12.03
N GLY A 117 -5.80 -7.57 11.83
CA GLY A 117 -4.79 -7.60 10.79
C GLY A 117 -3.93 -6.35 10.73
N TYR A 118 -2.90 -6.41 9.90
CA TYR A 118 -1.99 -5.31 9.65
C TYR A 118 -2.48 -4.42 8.52
N ARG A 119 -2.18 -3.13 8.59
CA ARG A 119 -2.34 -2.20 7.47
C ARG A 119 -0.99 -1.69 7.01
N VAL A 120 -0.89 -1.38 5.73
CA VAL A 120 0.29 -0.70 5.17
C VAL A 120 0.34 0.75 5.67
N VAL A 121 1.45 1.13 6.27
CA VAL A 121 1.72 2.49 6.73
C VAL A 121 1.80 3.42 5.54
N ALA A 122 1.21 4.62 5.64
CA ALA A 122 1.26 5.63 4.59
C ALA A 122 0.77 5.16 3.20
N LEU A 123 -0.21 4.25 3.20
CA LEU A 123 -0.88 3.77 1.99
C LEU A 123 0.11 3.03 1.07
N ALA A 124 0.09 3.28 -0.25
CA ALA A 124 1.01 2.65 -1.19
C ALA A 124 2.50 2.94 -0.88
N GLN A 125 2.84 4.03 -0.20
CA GLN A 125 4.23 4.38 0.09
C GLN A 125 4.91 3.40 1.07
N GLY A 126 4.13 2.70 1.91
CA GLY A 126 4.66 1.70 2.84
C GLY A 126 4.77 0.31 2.24
N PHE A 127 4.60 0.14 0.93
CA PHE A 127 4.85 -1.12 0.24
C PHE A 127 5.82 -0.86 -0.92
N VAL A 128 7.00 -1.47 -0.84
CA VAL A 128 8.03 -1.36 -1.88
C VAL A 128 8.05 -2.69 -2.63
N PRO A 129 7.51 -2.77 -3.86
CA PRO A 129 7.51 -4.01 -4.62
C PRO A 129 8.95 -4.42 -4.96
N LEU A 130 9.23 -5.70 -4.86
CA LEU A 130 10.50 -6.28 -5.32
C LEU A 130 10.25 -6.86 -6.71
N GLY A 131 11.05 -6.43 -7.70
CA GLY A 131 10.96 -6.99 -9.05
C GLY A 131 11.51 -8.42 -9.10
N ASP A 132 11.09 -9.19 -10.11
CA ASP A 132 11.58 -10.56 -10.32
C ASP A 132 13.13 -10.64 -10.38
N GLY A 133 13.78 -9.58 -10.88
CA GLY A 133 15.25 -9.45 -10.92
C GLY A 133 15.93 -9.22 -9.56
N ASP A 134 15.30 -8.47 -8.66
CA ASP A 134 15.84 -8.21 -7.31
C ASP A 134 15.79 -9.49 -6.45
N THR A 135 14.84 -10.35 -6.78
CA THR A 135 14.64 -11.67 -6.18
C THR A 135 15.79 -12.62 -6.45
N ALA A 136 16.34 -12.58 -7.67
CA ALA A 136 17.48 -13.40 -8.08
C ALA A 136 18.77 -12.96 -7.36
N LEU A 137 18.99 -11.65 -7.23
CA LEU A 137 20.15 -11.09 -6.52
C LEU A 137 20.10 -11.39 -5.02
N ALA A 138 18.92 -11.32 -4.40
CA ALA A 138 18.76 -11.69 -2.99
C ALA A 138 19.10 -13.18 -2.75
N HIS A 139 18.63 -14.07 -3.64
CA HIS A 139 18.94 -15.50 -3.56
C HIS A 139 20.42 -15.80 -3.84
N GLU A 140 21.04 -15.09 -4.79
CA GLU A 140 22.46 -15.23 -5.10
C GLU A 140 23.37 -14.76 -3.96
N LEU A 141 23.01 -13.66 -3.29
CA LEU A 141 23.71 -13.16 -2.11
C LEU A 141 23.54 -14.09 -0.90
N GLU A 142 22.35 -14.61 -0.66
CA GLU A 142 22.08 -15.53 0.45
C GLU A 142 22.82 -16.88 0.27
N VAL A 143 22.93 -17.37 -0.96
CA VAL A 143 23.73 -18.56 -1.30
C VAL A 143 25.24 -18.29 -1.21
N SER A 144 25.70 -17.11 -1.65
CA SER A 144 27.12 -16.73 -1.59
C SER A 144 27.63 -16.56 -0.15
N VAL A 145 26.85 -15.92 0.72
CA VAL A 145 27.18 -15.77 2.15
C VAL A 145 27.25 -17.13 2.85
N ARG A 146 26.39 -18.07 2.48
CA ARG A 146 26.40 -19.44 3.03
C ARG A 146 27.58 -20.28 2.53
N SER A 147 28.13 -19.94 1.36
CA SER A 147 29.30 -20.60 0.77
C SER A 147 30.65 -20.08 1.31
N TYR A 148 30.68 -18.86 1.85
CA TYR A 148 31.90 -18.26 2.43
C TYR A 148 32.10 -18.56 3.92
N GLY A 149 31.12 -19.21 4.56
CA GLY A 149 31.14 -19.58 5.99
C GLY A 149 31.62 -21.00 6.29
N ARG A 150 32.40 -21.63 5.40
CA ARG A 150 33.08 -22.91 5.65
C ARG A 150 34.57 -22.82 5.44
#